data_AF-A0A1F8V498-F1
#
_entry.id   AF-A0A1F8V498-F1
#
_cell.length_a   1.000
_cell.length_b   1.000
_cell.length_c   1.000
_cell.angle_alpha   90.00
_cell.angle_beta   90.00
_cell.angle_gamma   90.00
#
_symmetry.space_group_name_H-M   'P 1'
#
loop_
_entity.id
_entity.type
_entity.pdbx_description
1 polymer ?
#
loop_
_entity_poly.entity_id
_entity_poly.type
_entity_poly.pdbx_seq_one_letter_code
_entity_poly.pdbx_strand_id
1 'polypeptide(L)'
;MKKMIFLAVTMIFVLIFGSCEKSKVDNSLVISGKYISGEGINSSYVLLNDDGSFQFSRSMALSYLPTGTYEIKSNKLILSVDNKEKYVFEIQNSKLLYCTDESGSIVKDGTVYTLGSDFGQIKAVQTAIYYSFSSYALFTDDTSIISELEGFYNSLKVEKTDKELDISTAYHVCIGEKSFWIDKDGVIWLDGETENLIKTVGKMDYNRIEQIYNYEECSSAFPFTEPEFDLERHEYDYYEYSNVTSDELAEYIDTLKNEGFECQKGEYTYFLYKDNVIIRITDNTSDYKYFTLSFYIGIETAREGSLTAEQANDIIGIDDNHLIEYYILDLYEKTDAQLFYVLSRDTETNLWPQKYLVTSKEAIDLTRSFDKFICGNIDDDPEYELISLDYGPTSGLFTFGVSAYDVDNGEINLEYSRIFFPESFYNMKLIPLDNDKAGILVQINNSPTKTDIINITIEDGKLILTCGDGTEVSSWGE
;
A
#
# COMPACT_ATOMS: atom_id res chain seq x y z
N MET A 1 3.15 72.34 47.80
CA MET A 1 2.90 72.04 46.36
C MET A 1 3.68 70.84 45.83
N LYS A 2 5.01 70.75 45.97
CA LYS A 2 5.80 69.61 45.41
C LYS A 2 5.35 68.20 45.89
N LYS A 3 4.92 68.05 47.15
CA LYS A 3 4.43 66.76 47.68
C LYS A 3 3.06 66.33 47.14
N MET A 4 2.19 67.28 46.76
CA MET A 4 0.89 66.97 46.16
C MET A 4 1.01 66.57 44.70
N ILE A 5 1.96 67.16 43.97
CA ILE A 5 2.24 66.77 42.58
C ILE A 5 2.77 65.35 42.52
N PHE A 6 3.63 64.95 43.47
CA PHE A 6 4.14 63.58 43.52
C PHE A 6 3.02 62.57 43.76
N LEU A 7 2.11 62.82 44.70
CA LEU A 7 0.99 61.92 44.99
C LEU A 7 0.02 61.78 43.79
N ALA A 8 -0.25 62.88 43.08
CA ALA A 8 -1.09 62.86 41.89
C ALA A 8 -0.45 62.07 40.74
N VAL A 9 0.85 62.21 40.53
CA VAL A 9 1.59 61.46 39.51
C VAL A 9 1.64 59.97 39.87
N THR A 10 1.86 59.61 41.13
CA THR A 10 1.85 58.20 41.56
C THR A 10 0.46 57.55 41.38
N MET A 11 -0.62 58.29 41.68
CA MET A 11 -1.98 57.79 41.52
C MET A 11 -2.37 57.62 40.04
N ILE A 12 -1.87 58.48 39.14
CA ILE A 12 -2.02 58.32 37.68
C ILE A 12 -1.26 57.09 37.20
N PHE A 13 -0.05 56.82 37.71
CA PHE A 13 0.70 55.61 37.37
C PHE A 13 -0.02 54.33 37.85
N VAL A 14 -0.60 54.31 39.07
CA VAL A 14 -1.37 53.15 39.56
C VAL A 14 -2.64 52.91 38.74
N LEU A 15 -3.27 53.96 38.21
CA LEU A 15 -4.43 53.83 37.33
C LEU A 15 -4.07 53.36 35.91
N ILE A 16 -2.87 53.69 35.39
CA ILE A 16 -2.40 53.24 34.08
C ILE A 16 -1.93 51.78 34.10
N PHE A 17 -1.38 51.30 35.23
CA PHE A 17 -0.95 49.89 35.38
C PHE A 17 -2.06 48.94 35.87
N GLY A 18 -3.26 49.45 36.20
CA GLY A 18 -4.38 48.66 36.71
C GLY A 18 -5.37 48.16 35.66
N SER A 19 -5.22 48.52 34.39
CA SER A 19 -6.13 48.10 33.30
C SER A 19 -5.39 47.22 32.29
N CYS A 20 -4.89 46.08 32.77
CA CYS A 20 -4.73 44.92 31.92
C CYS A 20 -5.99 44.07 32.11
N GLU A 21 -7.12 44.56 31.61
CA GLU A 21 -8.29 43.73 31.45
C GLU A 21 -7.88 42.66 30.43
N LYS A 22 -7.56 41.44 30.92
CA LYS A 22 -7.52 40.27 30.05
C LYS A 22 -8.92 40.19 29.46
N SER A 23 -9.08 40.73 28.26
CA SER A 23 -10.25 40.48 27.43
C SER A 23 -10.45 38.97 27.48
N LYS A 24 -11.54 38.52 28.11
CA LYS A 24 -11.98 37.15 27.94
C LYS A 24 -12.20 37.00 26.45
N VAL A 25 -11.23 36.38 25.79
CA VAL A 25 -11.35 35.97 24.39
C VAL A 25 -12.56 35.07 24.35
N ASP A 26 -13.51 35.43 23.50
CA ASP A 26 -14.68 34.60 23.24
C ASP A 26 -14.23 33.39 22.42
N ASN A 27 -13.79 32.33 23.11
CA ASN A 27 -13.34 31.07 22.51
C ASN A 27 -14.49 30.28 21.86
N SER A 28 -15.71 30.81 21.76
CA SER A 28 -16.88 30.11 21.20
C SER A 28 -16.90 30.03 19.66
N LEU A 29 -15.98 30.72 18.97
CA LEU A 29 -15.99 30.86 17.52
C LEU A 29 -15.25 29.74 16.76
N VAL A 30 -14.38 28.98 17.44
CA VAL A 30 -13.58 27.89 16.85
C VAL A 30 -13.60 26.72 17.81
N ILE A 31 -14.02 25.54 17.31
CA ILE A 31 -14.07 24.29 18.07
C ILE A 31 -12.77 23.52 17.81
N SER A 32 -12.21 22.85 18.80
CA SER A 32 -11.11 21.90 18.60
C SER A 32 -11.51 20.81 17.60
N GLY A 33 -10.56 20.36 16.80
CA GLY A 33 -10.82 19.41 15.72
C GLY A 33 -9.96 19.66 14.48
N LYS A 34 -10.18 18.81 13.48
CA LYS A 34 -9.43 18.83 12.22
C LYS A 34 -10.21 19.61 11.16
N TYR A 35 -9.73 20.80 10.84
CA TYR A 35 -10.24 21.62 9.74
C TYR A 35 -9.44 21.29 8.49
N ILE A 36 -10.12 20.91 7.42
CA ILE A 36 -9.52 20.41 6.18
C ILE A 36 -9.87 21.38 5.05
N SER A 37 -8.90 21.70 4.21
CA SER A 37 -9.11 22.41 2.95
C SER A 37 -8.56 21.57 1.81
N GLY A 38 -9.39 21.32 0.79
CA GLY A 38 -9.08 20.40 -0.30
C GLY A 38 -9.40 18.94 0.03
N GLU A 39 -9.21 18.07 -0.95
CA GLU A 39 -9.40 16.62 -0.85
C GLU A 39 -8.10 15.90 -1.25
N GLY A 40 -7.83 14.73 -0.67
CA GLY A 40 -6.66 13.90 -1.04
C GLY A 40 -5.29 14.51 -0.66
N ILE A 41 -4.27 14.30 -1.51
CA ILE A 41 -2.87 14.74 -1.28
C ILE A 41 -2.67 16.25 -1.18
N ASN A 42 -3.51 17.00 -1.87
CA ASN A 42 -3.53 18.47 -1.85
C ASN A 42 -4.38 19.02 -0.71
N SER A 43 -4.89 18.13 0.17
CA SER A 43 -5.50 18.58 1.40
C SER A 43 -4.44 19.18 2.32
N SER A 44 -4.73 20.38 2.77
CA SER A 44 -4.05 20.97 3.92
C SER A 44 -5.01 20.85 5.09
N TYR A 45 -4.48 20.71 6.30
CA TYR A 45 -5.32 20.67 7.49
C TYR A 45 -4.73 21.47 8.64
N VAL A 46 -5.61 22.07 9.43
CA VAL A 46 -5.32 22.64 10.74
C VAL A 46 -5.99 21.75 11.78
N LEU A 47 -5.19 21.08 12.61
CA LEU A 47 -5.67 20.36 13.78
C LEU A 47 -5.49 21.25 15.00
N LEU A 48 -6.59 21.58 15.67
CA LEU A 48 -6.59 22.34 16.93
C LEU A 48 -6.95 21.40 18.08
N ASN A 49 -6.08 21.37 19.09
CA ASN A 49 -6.27 20.54 20.28
C ASN A 49 -6.81 21.39 21.45
N ASP A 50 -7.55 20.75 22.35
CA ASP A 50 -8.16 21.40 23.53
C ASP A 50 -7.14 22.04 24.49
N ASP A 51 -5.88 21.60 24.45
CA ASP A 51 -4.79 22.12 25.28
C ASP A 51 -4.16 23.41 24.75
N GLY A 52 -4.66 23.94 23.62
CA GLY A 52 -4.14 25.14 22.97
C GLY A 52 -2.96 24.87 22.03
N SER A 53 -2.63 23.60 21.76
CA SER A 53 -1.65 23.20 20.75
C SER A 53 -2.28 23.02 19.36
N PHE A 54 -1.46 23.08 18.31
CA PHE A 54 -1.91 22.83 16.95
C PHE A 54 -0.94 21.96 16.14
N GLN A 55 -1.45 21.38 15.06
CA GLN A 55 -0.67 20.92 13.93
C GLN A 55 -1.21 21.55 12.64
N PHE A 56 -0.32 22.00 11.76
CA PHE A 56 -0.72 22.58 10.48
C PHE A 56 0.01 21.90 9.33
N SER A 57 -0.68 21.01 8.63
CA SER A 57 -0.19 20.43 7.38
C SER A 57 -0.56 21.37 6.23
N ARG A 58 0.46 21.86 5.53
CA ARG A 58 0.33 22.80 4.39
C ARG A 58 0.18 22.07 3.05
N SER A 59 0.55 20.78 3.03
CA SER A 59 0.41 19.78 1.97
C SER A 59 1.14 18.52 2.47
N MET A 60 0.72 17.32 2.04
CA MET A 60 1.44 16.08 2.39
C MET A 60 2.76 15.87 1.66
N ALA A 61 3.04 16.69 0.63
CA ALA A 61 4.32 16.70 -0.08
C ALA A 61 5.47 17.35 0.71
N LEU A 62 5.22 17.89 1.90
CA LEU A 62 6.22 18.64 2.67
C LEU A 62 6.73 17.83 3.86
N SER A 63 8.06 17.67 3.91
CA SER A 63 8.77 17.06 5.04
C SER A 63 8.67 17.86 6.35
N TYR A 64 8.10 19.06 6.33
CA TYR A 64 7.96 19.93 7.50
C TYR A 64 6.49 20.12 7.91
N LEU A 65 6.17 19.63 9.11
CA LEU A 65 4.87 19.76 9.78
C LEU A 65 4.94 20.80 10.92
N PRO A 66 4.53 22.06 10.67
CA PRO A 66 4.38 23.08 11.70
C PRO A 66 3.54 22.60 12.89
N THR A 67 4.09 22.75 14.09
CA THR A 67 3.42 22.50 15.36
C THR A 67 3.77 23.59 16.36
N GLY A 68 2.91 23.82 17.34
CA GLY A 68 3.13 24.86 18.34
C GLY A 68 1.88 25.19 19.12
N THR A 69 1.74 26.45 19.54
CA THR A 69 0.55 26.94 20.26
C THR A 69 -0.25 27.90 19.40
N TYR A 70 -1.56 27.98 19.64
CA TYR A 70 -2.42 28.93 18.96
C TYR A 70 -3.07 29.91 19.94
N GLU A 71 -3.39 31.09 19.43
CA GLU A 71 -4.21 32.07 20.12
C GLU A 71 -5.28 32.62 19.21
N ILE A 72 -6.45 32.94 19.77
CA ILE A 72 -7.52 33.62 19.06
C ILE A 72 -7.57 35.07 19.54
N LYS A 73 -7.42 36.03 18.63
CA LYS A 73 -7.50 37.47 18.92
C LYS A 73 -8.22 38.19 17.80
N SER A 74 -9.22 38.99 18.14
CA SER A 74 -9.92 39.87 17.19
C SER A 74 -10.41 39.14 15.93
N ASN A 75 -11.07 37.98 16.12
CA ASN A 75 -11.59 37.12 15.05
C ASN A 75 -10.52 36.50 14.12
N LYS A 76 -9.28 36.44 14.61
CA LYS A 76 -8.18 35.76 13.95
C LYS A 76 -7.67 34.61 14.81
N LEU A 77 -7.43 33.47 14.18
CA LEU A 77 -6.65 32.37 14.74
C LEU A 77 -5.19 32.59 14.33
N ILE A 78 -4.29 32.63 15.31
CA ILE A 78 -2.86 32.83 15.09
C ILE A 78 -2.14 31.59 15.60
N LEU A 79 -1.55 30.82 14.69
CA LEU A 79 -0.71 29.67 15.01
C LEU A 79 0.74 30.16 15.14
N SER A 80 1.41 29.85 16.24
CA SER A 80 2.79 30.26 16.49
C SER A 80 3.68 29.02 16.59
N VAL A 81 4.62 28.90 15.65
CA VAL A 81 5.71 27.93 15.70
C VAL A 81 6.90 28.62 16.34
N ASP A 82 7.16 28.29 17.60
CA ASP A 82 8.15 28.98 18.43
C ASP A 82 8.01 30.52 18.37
N ASN A 83 9.14 31.25 18.40
CA ASN A 83 9.19 32.71 18.28
C ASN A 83 9.50 33.21 16.86
N LYS A 84 9.46 32.33 15.85
CA LYS A 84 10.03 32.61 14.52
C LYS A 84 9.00 32.64 13.40
N GLU A 85 7.97 31.81 13.49
CA GLU A 85 7.03 31.61 12.39
C GLU A 85 5.59 31.70 12.90
N LYS A 86 4.73 32.33 12.10
CA LYS A 86 3.33 32.53 12.42
C LYS A 86 2.45 32.29 11.22
N TYR A 87 1.31 31.67 11.46
CA TYR A 87 0.24 31.48 10.48
C TYR A 87 -1.02 32.16 10.99
N VAL A 88 -1.68 32.93 10.14
CA VAL A 88 -2.86 33.69 10.52
C VAL A 88 -4.03 33.21 9.71
N PHE A 89 -5.16 32.99 10.37
CA PHE A 89 -6.42 32.68 9.74
C PHE A 89 -7.48 33.67 10.21
N GLU A 90 -8.32 34.13 9.30
CA GLU A 90 -9.55 34.83 9.66
C GLU A 90 -10.64 33.80 9.95
N ILE A 91 -11.37 33.98 11.05
CA ILE A 91 -12.45 33.07 11.43
C ILE A 91 -13.76 33.61 10.84
N GLN A 92 -14.40 32.86 9.95
CA GLN A 92 -15.66 33.27 9.32
C GLN A 92 -16.66 32.11 9.31
N ASN A 93 -17.80 32.26 10.00
CA ASN A 93 -18.87 31.25 10.04
C ASN A 93 -18.37 29.83 10.38
N SER A 94 -17.54 29.72 11.43
CA SER A 94 -16.91 28.44 11.84
C SER A 94 -15.98 27.81 10.81
N LYS A 95 -15.53 28.59 9.82
CA LYS A 95 -14.46 28.22 8.88
C LYS A 95 -13.21 29.04 9.18
N LEU A 96 -12.06 28.49 8.78
CA LEU A 96 -10.78 29.18 8.86
C LEU A 96 -10.37 29.61 7.45
N LEU A 97 -10.10 30.90 7.26
CA LEU A 97 -9.63 31.46 6.00
C LEU A 97 -8.15 31.82 6.16
N TYR A 98 -7.25 31.14 5.45
CA TYR A 98 -5.82 31.39 5.57
C TYR A 98 -5.44 32.78 5.04
N CYS A 99 -4.62 33.51 5.79
CA CYS A 99 -4.13 34.84 5.46
C CYS A 99 -2.59 34.84 5.37
N THR A 100 -2.03 35.24 4.23
CA THR A 100 -0.57 35.44 4.09
C THR A 100 -0.24 36.78 3.44
N ASP A 101 0.83 37.42 3.90
CA ASP A 101 1.39 38.65 3.35
C ASP A 101 2.61 38.42 2.44
N GLU A 102 3.06 37.16 2.27
CA GLU A 102 4.26 36.80 1.51
C GLU A 102 3.94 36.10 0.18
N SER A 103 4.51 36.63 -0.91
CA SER A 103 4.52 35.97 -2.22
C SER A 103 5.47 34.76 -2.17
N GLY A 104 4.94 33.56 -1.91
CA GLY A 104 5.73 32.32 -1.84
C GLY A 104 5.22 31.27 -0.86
N SER A 105 4.17 31.55 -0.09
CA SER A 105 3.54 30.51 0.74
C SER A 105 2.96 29.39 -0.12
N ILE A 106 3.16 28.15 0.32
CA ILE A 106 2.68 26.93 -0.36
C ILE A 106 1.15 26.85 -0.29
N VAL A 107 0.57 27.38 0.79
CA VAL A 107 -0.89 27.55 0.91
C VAL A 107 -1.26 28.91 0.33
N LYS A 108 -2.21 28.92 -0.61
CA LYS A 108 -2.68 30.16 -1.25
C LYS A 108 -3.45 31.04 -0.26
N ASP A 109 -3.23 32.35 -0.31
CA ASP A 109 -4.03 33.33 0.43
C ASP A 109 -5.52 33.14 0.11
N GLY A 110 -6.38 33.16 1.15
CA GLY A 110 -7.82 32.91 1.02
C GLY A 110 -8.24 31.44 0.99
N THR A 111 -7.36 30.48 1.26
CA THR A 111 -7.71 29.05 1.37
C THR A 111 -8.68 28.81 2.55
N VAL A 112 -9.80 28.10 2.32
CA VAL A 112 -10.89 27.90 3.30
C VAL A 112 -10.86 26.49 3.87
N TYR A 113 -10.85 26.36 5.20
CA TYR A 113 -10.87 25.07 5.90
C TYR A 113 -12.20 24.80 6.62
N THR A 114 -12.69 23.56 6.54
CA THR A 114 -13.96 23.07 7.13
C THR A 114 -13.78 21.81 7.95
N LEU A 115 -14.64 21.57 8.94
CA LEU A 115 -14.62 20.37 9.82
C LEU A 115 -15.20 19.13 9.08
N GLY A 116 -14.55 17.95 9.11
CA GLY A 116 -14.94 16.74 8.32
C GLY A 116 -15.80 15.65 9.02
N SER A 117 -16.43 14.71 8.26
CA SER A 117 -17.31 13.58 8.70
C SER A 117 -17.18 12.27 7.81
N ASP A 118 -17.29 11.04 8.38
CA ASP A 118 -16.90 9.70 7.82
C ASP A 118 -17.77 9.03 6.67
N PHE A 119 -17.25 7.97 5.96
CA PHE A 119 -17.65 7.40 4.60
C PHE A 119 -18.26 5.95 4.55
N GLY A 120 -18.82 5.43 3.40
CA GLY A 120 -19.38 4.05 3.23
C GLY A 120 -19.50 3.36 1.80
N GLN A 121 -19.50 1.99 1.81
CA GLN A 121 -19.85 0.81 0.90
C GLN A 121 -19.64 0.71 -0.66
N ILE A 122 -18.91 -0.35 -1.12
CA ILE A 122 -18.72 -0.88 -2.52
C ILE A 122 -18.88 -2.45 -2.60
N LYS A 123 -19.07 -3.02 -3.81
CA LYS A 123 -19.31 -4.46 -4.18
C LYS A 123 -18.03 -5.16 -4.67
N ALA A 124 -17.79 -6.43 -4.29
CA ALA A 124 -16.52 -7.14 -4.51
C ALA A 124 -16.45 -7.99 -5.82
N VAL A 125 -15.26 -8.08 -6.43
CA VAL A 125 -14.97 -8.84 -7.67
C VAL A 125 -14.07 -10.07 -7.45
N GLN A 126 -13.43 -10.21 -6.28
CA GLN A 126 -12.55 -11.32 -5.94
C GLN A 126 -12.62 -11.63 -4.44
N THR A 127 -12.46 -12.90 -4.05
CA THR A 127 -12.42 -13.31 -2.64
C THR A 127 -11.24 -14.24 -2.34
N ALA A 128 -10.58 -14.05 -1.20
CA ALA A 128 -9.54 -14.93 -0.69
C ALA A 128 -9.87 -15.34 0.76
N ILE A 129 -9.58 -16.59 1.13
CA ILE A 129 -9.65 -17.08 2.51
C ILE A 129 -8.26 -17.53 2.91
N TYR A 130 -7.73 -16.95 3.98
CA TYR A 130 -6.49 -17.38 4.61
C TYR A 130 -6.83 -18.17 5.87
N TYR A 131 -6.17 -19.31 6.08
CA TYR A 131 -6.22 -19.99 7.37
C TYR A 131 -4.99 -19.60 8.18
N SER A 132 -5.18 -18.93 9.31
CA SER A 132 -4.09 -18.31 10.05
C SER A 132 -3.23 -17.45 9.11
N PHE A 133 -1.93 -17.74 9.02
CA PHE A 133 -0.96 -17.04 8.18
C PHE A 133 -0.21 -17.93 7.18
N SER A 134 -0.48 -19.24 7.17
CA SER A 134 0.35 -20.25 6.50
C SER A 134 -0.16 -20.67 5.12
N SER A 135 -1.45 -20.48 4.81
CA SER A 135 -2.01 -20.92 3.54
C SER A 135 -3.27 -20.14 3.16
N TYR A 136 -3.59 -20.08 1.86
CA TYR A 136 -4.76 -19.37 1.35
C TYR A 136 -5.46 -20.13 0.22
N ALA A 137 -6.77 -19.94 0.15
CA ALA A 137 -7.66 -20.37 -0.90
C ALA A 137 -8.15 -19.13 -1.67
N LEU A 138 -7.92 -19.10 -2.99
CA LEU A 138 -8.29 -17.97 -3.85
C LEU A 138 -9.48 -18.33 -4.75
N PHE A 139 -10.47 -17.44 -4.79
CA PHE A 139 -11.68 -17.58 -5.59
C PHE A 139 -11.83 -16.37 -6.50
N THR A 140 -11.46 -16.53 -7.78
CA THR A 140 -11.62 -15.52 -8.84
C THR A 140 -12.87 -15.77 -9.66
N ASP A 141 -13.14 -17.03 -10.02
CA ASP A 141 -14.17 -17.38 -11.00
C ASP A 141 -15.37 -18.14 -10.38
N ASP A 142 -15.25 -18.54 -9.11
CA ASP A 142 -16.36 -19.17 -8.38
C ASP A 142 -17.32 -18.11 -7.81
N THR A 143 -18.13 -17.57 -8.72
CA THR A 143 -19.17 -16.58 -8.39
C THR A 143 -20.14 -17.05 -7.30
N SER A 144 -20.28 -18.36 -7.07
CA SER A 144 -21.15 -18.92 -6.04
C SER A 144 -20.54 -18.77 -4.64
N ILE A 145 -19.25 -19.09 -4.49
CA ILE A 145 -18.48 -18.90 -3.26
C ILE A 145 -18.34 -17.41 -2.95
N ILE A 146 -18.01 -16.60 -3.96
CA ILE A 146 -17.88 -15.15 -3.80
C ILE A 146 -19.20 -14.54 -3.29
N SER A 147 -20.33 -14.90 -3.90
CA SER A 147 -21.66 -14.42 -3.48
C SER A 147 -22.05 -14.93 -2.08
N GLU A 148 -21.68 -16.15 -1.72
CA GLU A 148 -21.93 -16.73 -0.39
C GLU A 148 -21.17 -15.95 0.69
N LEU A 149 -19.88 -15.68 0.47
CA LEU A 149 -19.02 -14.95 1.40
C LEU A 149 -19.41 -13.46 1.51
N GLU A 150 -19.74 -12.81 0.39
CA GLU A 150 -20.32 -11.45 0.40
C GLU A 150 -21.66 -11.42 1.16
N GLY A 151 -22.49 -12.44 0.97
CA GLY A 151 -23.72 -12.63 1.73
C GLY A 151 -23.48 -12.79 3.23
N PHE A 152 -22.44 -13.54 3.63
CA PHE A 152 -22.05 -13.65 5.02
C PHE A 152 -21.66 -12.31 5.61
N TYR A 153 -20.71 -11.61 4.99
CA TYR A 153 -20.25 -10.30 5.45
C TYR A 153 -21.41 -9.32 5.61
N ASN A 154 -22.25 -9.16 4.58
CA ASN A 154 -23.36 -8.19 4.60
C ASN A 154 -24.46 -8.56 5.61
N SER A 155 -24.52 -9.82 6.06
CA SER A 155 -25.49 -10.29 7.06
C SER A 155 -24.99 -10.15 8.51
N LEU A 156 -23.74 -9.75 8.71
CA LEU A 156 -23.14 -9.70 10.04
C LEU A 156 -23.87 -8.70 10.95
N LYS A 157 -24.23 -9.19 12.13
CA LYS A 157 -24.68 -8.41 13.27
C LYS A 157 -23.81 -8.77 14.46
N VAL A 158 -23.05 -7.78 14.89
CA VAL A 158 -21.93 -7.93 15.82
C VAL A 158 -22.14 -7.03 17.03
N GLU A 159 -21.69 -7.50 18.19
CA GLU A 159 -21.64 -6.73 19.44
C GLU A 159 -20.23 -6.84 20.03
N LYS A 160 -19.77 -5.79 20.70
CA LYS A 160 -18.45 -5.80 21.36
C LYS A 160 -18.35 -6.92 22.39
N THR A 161 -17.20 -7.56 22.46
CA THR A 161 -16.91 -8.61 23.43
C THR A 161 -15.54 -8.42 24.06
N ASP A 162 -15.38 -8.90 25.30
CA ASP A 162 -14.08 -8.94 25.98
C ASP A 162 -13.27 -10.20 25.63
N LYS A 163 -13.82 -11.10 24.82
CA LYS A 163 -13.10 -12.28 24.32
C LYS A 163 -12.07 -11.86 23.28
N GLU A 164 -10.86 -12.39 23.38
CA GLU A 164 -9.81 -12.17 22.37
C GLU A 164 -9.99 -13.14 21.20
N LEU A 165 -9.70 -12.67 19.98
CA LEU A 165 -9.66 -13.50 18.78
C LEU A 165 -8.52 -14.53 18.90
N ASP A 166 -8.85 -15.81 18.79
CA ASP A 166 -7.85 -16.89 18.71
C ASP A 166 -7.29 -16.99 17.28
N ILE A 167 -6.25 -16.20 17.03
CA ILE A 167 -5.55 -16.10 15.75
C ILE A 167 -5.11 -17.48 15.21
N SER A 168 -4.69 -18.41 16.08
CA SER A 168 -4.22 -19.75 15.68
C SER A 168 -5.29 -20.61 15.00
N THR A 169 -6.55 -20.22 15.17
CA THR A 169 -7.70 -20.88 14.54
C THR A 169 -8.54 -19.92 13.71
N ALA A 170 -8.03 -18.73 13.41
CA ALA A 170 -8.82 -17.74 12.69
C ALA A 170 -8.70 -17.94 11.18
N TYR A 171 -9.84 -17.78 10.50
CA TYR A 171 -9.85 -17.54 9.06
C TYR A 171 -9.89 -16.04 8.81
N HIS A 172 -9.02 -15.55 7.93
CA HIS A 172 -9.12 -14.19 7.39
C HIS A 172 -9.76 -14.27 6.00
N VAL A 173 -10.91 -13.62 5.83
CA VAL A 173 -11.69 -13.65 4.60
C VAL A 173 -11.68 -12.25 4.00
N CYS A 174 -11.10 -12.10 2.80
CA CYS A 174 -11.07 -10.86 2.03
C CYS A 174 -12.10 -10.93 0.92
N ILE A 175 -13.04 -9.99 0.84
CA ILE A 175 -14.09 -9.90 -0.18
C ILE A 175 -14.00 -8.51 -0.82
N GLY A 176 -13.25 -8.40 -1.93
CA GLY A 176 -12.91 -7.10 -2.52
C GLY A 176 -12.12 -6.23 -1.52
N GLU A 177 -12.65 -5.04 -1.22
CA GLU A 177 -12.06 -4.11 -0.23
C GLU A 177 -12.46 -4.40 1.22
N LYS A 178 -13.40 -5.32 1.44
CA LYS A 178 -13.88 -5.69 2.77
C LYS A 178 -13.11 -6.89 3.28
N SER A 179 -12.96 -7.00 4.59
CA SER A 179 -12.45 -8.23 5.18
C SER A 179 -13.02 -8.50 6.55
N PHE A 180 -12.92 -9.75 6.98
CA PHE A 180 -13.17 -10.09 8.37
C PHE A 180 -12.29 -11.26 8.80
N TRP A 181 -11.96 -11.27 10.09
CA TRP A 181 -11.39 -12.44 10.75
C TRP A 181 -12.49 -13.17 11.49
N ILE A 182 -12.42 -14.49 11.58
CA ILE A 182 -13.29 -15.28 12.45
C ILE A 182 -12.57 -16.48 13.02
N ASP A 183 -12.59 -16.63 14.34
CA ASP A 183 -12.06 -17.82 15.01
C ASP A 183 -13.14 -18.88 15.24
N LYS A 184 -12.73 -20.06 15.73
CA LYS A 184 -13.62 -21.18 16.04
C LYS A 184 -14.70 -20.86 17.09
N ASP A 185 -14.47 -19.84 17.91
CA ASP A 185 -15.37 -19.39 18.98
C ASP A 185 -16.34 -18.29 18.50
N GLY A 186 -16.19 -17.85 17.24
CA GLY A 186 -17.02 -16.85 16.59
C GLY A 186 -16.69 -15.41 16.98
N VAL A 187 -15.47 -15.16 17.51
CA VAL A 187 -14.93 -13.81 17.68
C VAL A 187 -14.48 -13.29 16.31
N ILE A 188 -14.76 -12.02 16.04
CA ILE A 188 -14.58 -11.40 14.71
C ILE A 188 -13.82 -10.08 14.84
N TRP A 189 -12.93 -9.82 13.89
CA TRP A 189 -12.42 -8.49 13.54
C TRP A 189 -12.96 -8.08 12.16
N LEU A 190 -13.32 -6.81 11.95
CA LEU A 190 -13.90 -6.30 10.70
C LEU A 190 -12.97 -5.27 10.05
N ASP A 191 -12.74 -5.39 8.74
CA ASP A 191 -12.08 -4.40 7.89
C ASP A 191 -10.76 -3.83 8.44
N GLY A 192 -9.97 -4.70 9.10
CA GLY A 192 -8.69 -4.33 9.70
C GLY A 192 -8.79 -3.64 11.07
N GLU A 193 -9.99 -3.47 11.63
CA GLU A 193 -10.17 -3.04 13.02
C GLU A 193 -9.74 -4.14 13.99
N THR A 194 -9.15 -3.75 15.13
CA THR A 194 -8.73 -4.68 16.20
C THR A 194 -9.73 -4.76 17.34
N GLU A 195 -10.94 -4.23 17.16
CA GLU A 195 -12.00 -4.35 18.17
C GLU A 195 -12.55 -5.77 18.15
N ASN A 196 -12.53 -6.47 19.30
CA ASN A 196 -13.09 -7.81 19.41
C ASN A 196 -14.62 -7.76 19.41
N LEU A 197 -15.23 -8.46 18.46
CA LEU A 197 -16.67 -8.53 18.28
C LEU A 197 -17.15 -9.98 18.38
N ILE A 198 -18.35 -10.21 18.93
CA ILE A 198 -19.02 -11.51 18.86
C ILE A 198 -20.30 -11.39 18.03
N LYS A 199 -20.56 -12.43 17.25
CA LYS A 199 -21.77 -12.53 16.43
C LYS A 199 -23.00 -12.84 17.29
N THR A 200 -24.00 -11.97 17.25
CA THR A 200 -25.21 -12.16 18.10
C THR A 200 -26.40 -12.74 17.35
N VAL A 201 -26.56 -12.49 16.04
CA VAL A 201 -27.63 -13.12 15.23
C VAL A 201 -27.25 -13.20 13.74
N GLY A 202 -27.12 -14.42 13.17
CA GLY A 202 -26.88 -14.66 11.74
C GLY A 202 -26.26 -16.04 11.46
N LYS A 203 -26.20 -16.52 10.21
CA LYS A 203 -25.55 -17.78 9.80
C LYS A 203 -24.21 -17.51 9.10
N MET A 204 -23.22 -16.98 9.83
CA MET A 204 -21.82 -17.20 9.48
C MET A 204 -21.37 -18.43 10.28
N ASP A 205 -21.04 -19.50 9.58
CA ASP A 205 -20.66 -20.79 10.15
C ASP A 205 -19.17 -20.96 9.92
N TYR A 206 -18.38 -20.94 11.00
CA TYR A 206 -16.94 -21.16 10.95
C TYR A 206 -16.61 -22.45 10.18
N ASN A 207 -17.40 -23.52 10.40
CA ASN A 207 -17.20 -24.79 9.69
C ASN A 207 -17.51 -24.68 8.20
N ARG A 208 -18.39 -23.76 7.79
CA ARG A 208 -18.66 -23.51 6.37
C ARG A 208 -17.50 -22.75 5.73
N ILE A 209 -16.91 -21.79 6.43
CA ILE A 209 -15.69 -21.10 5.97
C ILE A 209 -14.54 -22.10 5.85
N GLU A 210 -14.37 -22.98 6.84
CA GLU A 210 -13.41 -24.10 6.79
C GLU A 210 -13.68 -25.06 5.62
N GLN A 211 -14.95 -25.36 5.31
CA GLN A 211 -15.29 -26.21 4.15
C GLN A 211 -14.99 -25.52 2.81
N ILE A 212 -15.24 -24.21 2.72
CA ILE A 212 -14.90 -23.42 1.52
C ILE A 212 -13.38 -23.36 1.39
N TYR A 213 -12.67 -23.17 2.50
CA TYR A 213 -11.21 -23.15 2.53
C TYR A 213 -10.60 -24.49 2.08
N ASN A 214 -11.10 -25.61 2.61
CA ASN A 214 -10.64 -26.96 2.27
C ASN A 214 -11.30 -27.53 1.00
N TYR A 215 -11.92 -26.69 0.18
CA TYR A 215 -12.61 -27.15 -1.02
C TYR A 215 -11.60 -27.77 -2.00
N GLU A 216 -11.76 -29.06 -2.32
CA GLU A 216 -10.78 -29.88 -3.07
C GLU A 216 -10.45 -29.37 -4.48
N GLU A 217 -11.30 -28.51 -5.07
CA GLU A 217 -11.04 -27.87 -6.37
C GLU A 217 -10.23 -26.56 -6.25
N CYS A 218 -9.85 -26.15 -5.04
CA CYS A 218 -8.96 -25.01 -4.82
C CYS A 218 -7.52 -25.42 -5.17
N SER A 219 -7.12 -25.14 -6.41
CA SER A 219 -5.88 -25.59 -7.07
C SER A 219 -4.52 -25.24 -6.41
N SER A 220 -4.48 -24.70 -5.19
CA SER A 220 -3.25 -24.14 -4.61
C SER A 220 -3.01 -24.36 -3.10
N ALA A 221 -3.77 -25.20 -2.41
CA ALA A 221 -3.55 -25.44 -0.98
C ALA A 221 -2.35 -26.39 -0.74
N PHE A 222 -1.16 -25.84 -0.45
CA PHE A 222 0.00 -26.62 0.00
C PHE A 222 0.13 -26.58 1.53
N PRO A 223 0.06 -27.72 2.24
CA PRO A 223 0.35 -27.76 3.67
C PRO A 223 1.87 -27.89 3.88
N PHE A 224 2.50 -26.84 4.42
CA PHE A 224 3.85 -26.91 4.99
C PHE A 224 3.81 -26.57 6.48
N THR A 225 4.80 -27.06 7.23
CA THR A 225 4.90 -26.81 8.66
C THR A 225 5.27 -25.34 8.90
N GLU A 226 4.37 -24.57 9.51
CA GLU A 226 4.62 -23.17 9.87
C GLU A 226 5.71 -23.08 10.95
N PRO A 227 6.71 -22.19 10.81
CA PRO A 227 7.71 -22.02 11.85
C PRO A 227 7.11 -21.32 13.09
N GLU A 228 7.53 -21.71 14.30
CA GLU A 228 7.06 -21.15 15.58
C GLU A 228 7.69 -19.75 15.90
N PHE A 229 7.83 -18.86 14.92
CA PHE A 229 8.47 -17.54 15.11
C PHE A 229 7.47 -16.37 15.06
N ASP A 230 7.82 -15.25 15.71
CA ASP A 230 7.02 -14.02 15.66
C ASP A 230 7.04 -13.44 14.23
N LEU A 231 5.86 -13.38 13.61
CA LEU A 231 5.68 -12.92 12.23
C LEU A 231 5.34 -11.43 12.20
N GLU A 232 6.17 -10.65 11.51
CA GLU A 232 5.87 -9.27 11.13
C GLU A 232 5.52 -9.22 9.63
N ARG A 233 4.34 -8.68 9.32
CA ARG A 233 3.84 -8.61 7.94
C ARG A 233 4.45 -7.42 7.21
N HIS A 234 5.01 -7.68 6.02
CA HIS A 234 5.43 -6.63 5.09
C HIS A 234 4.51 -6.58 3.85
N GLU A 235 4.35 -5.39 3.25
CA GLU A 235 3.45 -5.15 2.11
C GLU A 235 3.92 -5.75 0.76
N TYR A 236 5.04 -6.49 0.71
CA TYR A 236 5.77 -6.83 -0.52
C TYR A 236 5.90 -8.34 -0.79
N ASP A 237 4.86 -9.14 -0.53
CA ASP A 237 4.80 -10.58 -0.85
C ASP A 237 5.93 -11.45 -0.25
N TYR A 238 6.57 -10.98 0.83
CA TYR A 238 7.47 -11.77 1.67
C TYR A 238 7.05 -11.69 3.13
N TYR A 239 7.40 -12.73 3.87
CA TYR A 239 7.18 -12.82 5.31
C TYR A 239 8.46 -12.44 6.03
N GLU A 240 8.38 -11.58 7.05
CA GLU A 240 9.51 -11.23 7.90
C GLU A 240 9.32 -11.87 9.27
N TYR A 241 10.26 -12.71 9.68
CA TYR A 241 10.25 -13.35 10.99
C TYR A 241 11.30 -12.68 11.86
N SER A 242 10.86 -12.00 12.92
CA SER A 242 11.72 -11.25 13.82
C SER A 242 12.09 -12.08 15.06
N ASN A 243 13.16 -11.66 15.76
CA ASN A 243 13.69 -12.31 16.96
C ASN A 243 14.19 -13.76 16.78
N VAL A 244 14.50 -14.18 15.56
CA VAL A 244 15.01 -15.53 15.28
C VAL A 244 16.52 -15.58 15.44
N THR A 245 17.00 -16.57 16.21
CA THR A 245 18.43 -16.84 16.36
C THR A 245 18.97 -17.64 15.17
N SER A 246 20.28 -17.54 14.91
CA SER A 246 20.91 -18.30 13.83
C SER A 246 20.79 -19.82 14.01
N ASP A 247 20.67 -20.31 15.25
CA ASP A 247 20.46 -21.74 15.56
C ASP A 247 19.04 -22.18 15.21
N GLU A 248 18.03 -21.38 15.55
CA GLU A 248 16.62 -21.64 15.19
C GLU A 248 16.40 -21.62 13.67
N LEU A 249 17.03 -20.68 12.98
CA LEU A 249 17.01 -20.65 11.51
C LEU A 249 17.67 -21.90 10.91
N ALA A 250 18.78 -22.35 11.47
CA ALA A 250 19.46 -23.57 11.01
C ALA A 250 18.59 -24.82 11.22
N GLU A 251 17.88 -24.92 12.36
CA GLU A 251 16.94 -26.01 12.65
C GLU A 251 15.77 -26.03 11.65
N TYR A 252 15.22 -24.86 11.31
CA TYR A 252 14.17 -24.74 10.31
C TYR A 252 14.64 -25.20 8.91
N ILE A 253 15.83 -24.75 8.50
CA ILE A 253 16.45 -25.19 7.23
C ILE A 253 16.66 -26.70 7.21
N ASP A 254 17.11 -27.30 8.32
CA ASP A 254 17.31 -28.74 8.41
C ASP A 254 15.98 -29.51 8.39
N THR A 255 14.91 -28.93 8.93
CA THR A 255 13.54 -29.45 8.79
C THR A 255 13.12 -29.52 7.33
N LEU A 256 13.28 -28.42 6.57
CA LEU A 256 12.96 -28.40 5.14
C LEU A 256 13.82 -29.40 4.34
N LYS A 257 15.10 -29.55 4.66
CA LYS A 257 15.94 -30.61 4.04
C LYS A 257 15.43 -32.00 4.35
N ASN A 258 14.99 -32.27 5.58
CA ASN A 258 14.41 -33.56 5.98
C ASN A 258 13.08 -33.83 5.25
N GLU A 259 12.35 -32.79 4.87
CA GLU A 259 11.16 -32.87 4.01
C GLU A 259 11.52 -33.10 2.53
N GLY A 260 12.80 -33.14 2.18
CA GLY A 260 13.31 -33.47 0.84
C GLY A 260 13.71 -32.28 -0.02
N PHE A 261 13.78 -31.07 0.54
CA PHE A 261 14.30 -29.92 -0.20
C PHE A 261 15.82 -29.97 -0.34
N GLU A 262 16.32 -29.77 -1.57
CA GLU A 262 17.73 -29.50 -1.84
C GLU A 262 18.04 -28.06 -1.44
N CYS A 263 19.04 -27.85 -0.60
CA CYS A 263 19.37 -26.52 -0.08
C CYS A 263 20.69 -26.02 -0.68
N GLN A 264 20.65 -24.84 -1.28
CA GLN A 264 21.79 -24.09 -1.75
C GLN A 264 21.99 -22.85 -0.86
N LYS A 265 23.18 -22.72 -0.29
CA LYS A 265 23.54 -21.61 0.61
C LYS A 265 24.36 -20.56 -0.13
N GLY A 266 23.92 -19.31 -0.02
CA GLY A 266 24.66 -18.10 -0.35
C GLY A 266 25.21 -17.35 0.85
N GLU A 267 25.74 -16.15 0.62
CA GLU A 267 26.34 -15.33 1.69
C GLU A 267 25.30 -14.93 2.75
N TYR A 268 24.12 -14.49 2.30
CA TYR A 268 23.01 -14.04 3.15
C TYR A 268 21.67 -14.67 2.76
N THR A 269 21.68 -15.73 1.95
CA THR A 269 20.43 -16.29 1.42
C THR A 269 20.53 -17.81 1.30
N TYR A 270 19.46 -18.51 1.64
CA TYR A 270 19.28 -19.92 1.36
C TYR A 270 18.20 -20.07 0.30
N PHE A 271 18.48 -20.85 -0.73
CA PHE A 271 17.47 -21.31 -1.67
C PHE A 271 17.23 -22.79 -1.42
N LEU A 272 15.97 -23.17 -1.19
CA LEU A 272 15.57 -24.55 -0.99
C LEU A 272 14.63 -24.96 -2.12
N TYR A 273 14.96 -26.05 -2.79
CA TYR A 273 14.30 -26.52 -4.01
C TYR A 273 13.67 -27.88 -3.77
N LYS A 274 12.41 -28.07 -4.14
CA LYS A 274 11.78 -29.38 -4.18
C LYS A 274 10.69 -29.39 -5.23
N ASP A 275 10.81 -30.32 -6.18
CA ASP A 275 9.89 -30.41 -7.31
C ASP A 275 9.79 -29.04 -8.02
N ASN A 276 8.62 -28.40 -7.96
CA ASN A 276 8.34 -27.10 -8.54
C ASN A 276 8.27 -25.96 -7.48
N VAL A 277 8.70 -26.21 -6.25
CA VAL A 277 8.68 -25.24 -5.15
C VAL A 277 10.10 -24.75 -4.85
N ILE A 278 10.22 -23.43 -4.72
CA ILE A 278 11.46 -22.76 -4.34
C ILE A 278 11.18 -21.85 -3.14
N ILE A 279 11.89 -22.09 -2.06
CA ILE A 279 11.85 -21.28 -0.85
C ILE A 279 13.13 -20.48 -0.79
N ARG A 280 13.01 -19.15 -0.78
CA ARG A 280 14.13 -18.25 -0.52
C ARG A 280 14.05 -17.77 0.92
N ILE A 281 15.12 -17.96 1.66
CA ILE A 281 15.30 -17.43 3.02
C ILE A 281 16.43 -16.40 2.96
N THR A 282 16.17 -15.13 3.25
CA THR A 282 17.23 -14.12 3.39
C THR A 282 17.58 -13.97 4.87
N ASP A 283 18.80 -14.34 5.22
CA ASP A 283 19.34 -14.28 6.59
C ASP A 283 19.84 -12.87 6.90
N ASN A 284 19.01 -12.11 7.63
CA ASN A 284 19.39 -10.82 8.19
C ASN A 284 19.69 -10.94 9.69
N THR A 285 19.93 -12.15 10.20
CA THR A 285 20.02 -12.41 11.65
C THR A 285 21.30 -11.85 12.26
N SER A 286 22.38 -11.71 11.49
CA SER A 286 23.65 -11.13 11.96
C SER A 286 23.53 -9.66 12.34
N ASP A 287 22.70 -8.91 11.60
CA ASP A 287 22.63 -7.46 11.71
C ASP A 287 21.38 -7.01 12.48
N TYR A 288 20.28 -7.75 12.36
CA TYR A 288 18.98 -7.31 12.86
C TYR A 288 18.14 -8.40 13.55
N LYS A 289 18.65 -9.63 13.68
CA LYS A 289 17.94 -10.76 14.29
C LYS A 289 16.58 -11.07 13.66
N TYR A 290 16.43 -10.86 12.35
CA TYR A 290 15.28 -11.32 11.59
C TYR A 290 15.73 -12.07 10.33
N PHE A 291 14.85 -12.85 9.72
CA PHE A 291 15.04 -13.37 8.38
C PHE A 291 13.77 -13.13 7.55
N THR A 292 13.90 -13.05 6.23
CA THR A 292 12.74 -12.99 5.33
C THR A 292 12.55 -14.29 4.59
N LEU A 293 11.30 -14.72 4.44
CA LEU A 293 10.89 -15.91 3.72
C LEU A 293 10.08 -15.49 2.49
N SER A 294 10.54 -15.90 1.31
CA SER A 294 9.83 -15.73 0.05
C SER A 294 9.59 -17.09 -0.58
N PHE A 295 8.35 -17.32 -1.02
CA PHE A 295 7.96 -18.56 -1.69
C PHE A 295 7.78 -18.29 -3.18
N TYR A 296 8.37 -19.15 -4.00
CA TYR A 296 8.18 -19.16 -5.43
C TYR A 296 7.68 -20.55 -5.80
N ILE A 297 6.48 -20.63 -6.35
CA ILE A 297 5.94 -21.87 -6.89
C ILE A 297 6.09 -21.75 -8.40
N GLY A 298 6.99 -22.54 -8.97
CA GLY A 298 7.00 -22.78 -10.41
C GLY A 298 5.71 -23.48 -10.77
N ILE A 299 4.83 -22.79 -11.47
CA ILE A 299 3.72 -23.47 -12.12
C ILE A 299 4.34 -24.07 -13.38
N GLU A 300 4.42 -25.40 -13.48
CA GLU A 300 4.57 -26.01 -14.80
C GLU A 300 3.27 -25.71 -15.53
N THR A 301 3.21 -24.60 -16.26
CA THR A 301 2.10 -24.35 -17.16
C THR A 301 2.28 -25.32 -18.32
N ALA A 302 1.68 -26.49 -18.21
CA ALA A 302 1.61 -27.47 -19.29
C ALA A 302 0.66 -26.97 -20.40
N ARG A 303 0.94 -25.77 -20.92
CA ARG A 303 0.24 -25.14 -22.03
C ARG A 303 0.85 -25.68 -23.31
N GLU A 304 0.00 -26.12 -24.23
CA GLU A 304 0.48 -26.61 -25.52
C GLU A 304 1.15 -25.45 -26.28
N GLY A 305 2.43 -25.63 -26.62
CA GLY A 305 3.24 -24.63 -27.33
C GLY A 305 4.11 -23.74 -26.44
N SER A 306 3.90 -23.71 -25.12
CA SER A 306 4.71 -22.87 -24.24
C SER A 306 6.15 -23.35 -24.18
N LEU A 307 7.07 -22.44 -23.89
CA LEU A 307 8.48 -22.76 -23.68
C LEU A 307 8.63 -23.55 -22.39
N THR A 308 9.35 -24.66 -22.50
CA THR A 308 9.91 -25.33 -21.33
C THR A 308 11.02 -24.46 -20.72
N ALA A 309 11.32 -24.69 -19.44
CA ALA A 309 12.42 -24.00 -18.77
C ALA A 309 13.77 -24.20 -19.50
N GLU A 310 14.01 -25.37 -20.10
CA GLU A 310 15.21 -25.65 -20.91
C GLU A 310 15.26 -24.77 -22.17
N GLN A 311 14.15 -24.67 -22.91
CA GLN A 311 14.07 -23.81 -24.09
C GLN A 311 14.24 -22.33 -23.73
N ALA A 312 13.57 -21.86 -22.67
CA ALA A 312 13.74 -20.51 -22.18
C ALA A 312 15.21 -20.24 -21.79
N ASN A 313 15.86 -21.20 -21.12
CA ASN A 313 17.27 -21.08 -20.75
C ASN A 313 18.20 -20.98 -21.97
N ASP A 314 17.94 -21.76 -23.02
CA ASP A 314 18.68 -21.68 -24.30
C ASP A 314 18.51 -20.30 -24.97
N ILE A 315 17.32 -19.71 -24.90
CA ILE A 315 17.01 -18.40 -25.48
C ILE A 315 17.67 -17.26 -24.69
N ILE A 316 17.56 -17.29 -23.35
CA ILE A 316 18.19 -16.27 -22.49
C ILE A 316 19.72 -16.39 -22.54
N GLY A 317 20.24 -17.60 -22.72
CA GLY A 317 21.68 -17.86 -22.88
C GLY A 317 22.45 -17.80 -21.56
N ILE A 318 21.85 -18.24 -20.45
CA ILE A 318 22.49 -18.28 -19.14
C ILE A 318 22.61 -19.73 -18.66
N ASP A 319 23.83 -20.21 -18.47
CA ASP A 319 24.04 -21.58 -18.00
C ASP A 319 23.80 -21.70 -16.49
N ASP A 320 23.31 -22.87 -16.06
CA ASP A 320 23.33 -23.31 -14.65
C ASP A 320 22.44 -22.48 -13.69
N ASN A 321 21.23 -22.08 -14.10
CA ASN A 321 20.28 -21.34 -13.26
C ASN A 321 18.96 -22.10 -13.05
N HIS A 322 18.23 -21.72 -12.01
CA HIS A 322 16.85 -22.15 -11.84
C HIS A 322 15.94 -21.12 -12.51
N LEU A 323 15.16 -21.57 -13.50
CA LEU A 323 14.14 -20.77 -14.15
C LEU A 323 12.78 -21.11 -13.54
N ILE A 324 12.06 -20.07 -13.14
CA ILE A 324 10.69 -20.17 -12.66
C ILE A 324 9.84 -19.33 -13.60
N GLU A 325 8.84 -19.94 -14.24
CA GLU A 325 7.85 -19.15 -14.94
C GLU A 325 7.03 -18.33 -13.93
N TYR A 326 7.03 -17.01 -14.09
CA TYR A 326 6.15 -16.12 -13.37
C TYR A 326 4.85 -15.95 -14.16
N TYR A 327 3.82 -16.64 -13.69
CA TYR A 327 2.52 -16.62 -14.34
C TYR A 327 1.89 -15.23 -14.30
N ILE A 328 1.64 -14.66 -15.48
CA ILE A 328 0.84 -13.46 -15.66
C ILE A 328 -0.42 -13.87 -16.40
N LEU A 329 -1.58 -13.50 -15.84
CA LEU A 329 -2.87 -13.84 -16.41
C LEU A 329 -2.94 -13.39 -17.89
N ASP A 330 -3.32 -14.33 -18.75
CA ASP A 330 -3.47 -14.19 -20.21
C ASP A 330 -2.23 -13.76 -21.01
N LEU A 331 -1.04 -13.59 -20.41
CA LEU A 331 0.12 -13.08 -21.13
C LEU A 331 0.47 -13.96 -22.33
N TYR A 332 0.72 -15.26 -22.11
CA TYR A 332 1.10 -16.18 -23.19
C TYR A 332 -0.01 -16.35 -24.22
N GLU A 333 -1.28 -16.47 -23.79
CA GLU A 333 -2.42 -16.62 -24.68
C GLU A 333 -2.61 -15.42 -25.62
N LYS A 334 -2.29 -14.21 -25.16
CA LYS A 334 -2.46 -12.96 -25.91
C LYS A 334 -1.21 -12.54 -26.69
N THR A 335 -0.02 -12.89 -26.22
CA THR A 335 1.26 -12.35 -26.74
C THR A 335 2.28 -13.39 -27.20
N ASP A 336 2.06 -14.70 -26.94
CA ASP A 336 3.06 -15.76 -27.14
C ASP A 336 4.37 -15.55 -26.34
N ALA A 337 4.35 -14.69 -25.32
CA ALA A 337 5.47 -14.44 -24.41
C ALA A 337 5.22 -15.03 -23.02
N GLN A 338 6.31 -15.34 -22.33
CA GLN A 338 6.33 -15.83 -20.97
C GLN A 338 7.33 -15.04 -20.13
N LEU A 339 6.97 -14.73 -18.89
CA LEU A 339 7.90 -14.09 -17.95
C LEU A 339 8.59 -15.17 -17.11
N PHE A 340 9.92 -15.13 -17.06
CA PHE A 340 10.74 -16.04 -16.25
C PHE A 340 11.53 -15.27 -15.20
N TYR A 341 11.53 -15.78 -13.97
CA TYR A 341 12.52 -15.45 -12.96
C TYR A 341 13.71 -16.40 -13.07
N VAL A 342 14.89 -15.84 -13.30
CA VAL A 342 16.17 -16.54 -13.29
C VAL A 342 16.79 -16.33 -11.92
N LEU A 343 16.85 -17.42 -11.15
CA LEU A 343 17.54 -17.48 -9.88
C LEU A 343 18.94 -18.02 -10.12
N SER A 344 19.94 -17.16 -9.91
CA SER A 344 21.32 -17.58 -10.11
C SER A 344 21.75 -18.59 -9.06
N ARG A 345 22.40 -19.66 -9.52
CA ARG A 345 23.14 -20.56 -8.62
C ARG A 345 24.44 -19.92 -8.11
N ASP A 346 24.92 -18.85 -8.75
CA ASP A 346 26.05 -18.09 -8.24
C ASP A 346 25.56 -17.13 -7.15
N THR A 347 25.80 -17.53 -5.90
CA THR A 347 25.33 -16.80 -4.72
C THR A 347 26.20 -15.61 -4.35
N GLU A 348 27.34 -15.40 -5.02
CA GLU A 348 28.27 -14.30 -4.71
C GLU A 348 27.91 -12.98 -5.43
N THR A 349 27.12 -13.02 -6.50
CA THR A 349 27.02 -11.87 -7.42
C THR A 349 25.63 -11.26 -7.62
N ASN A 350 24.53 -11.96 -7.27
CA ASN A 350 23.18 -11.42 -7.43
C ASN A 350 22.23 -11.83 -6.29
N LEU A 351 21.90 -10.87 -5.43
CA LEU A 351 20.90 -11.05 -4.36
C LEU A 351 19.45 -10.98 -4.87
N TRP A 352 19.23 -10.59 -6.12
CA TRP A 352 17.90 -10.36 -6.68
C TRP A 352 17.62 -11.30 -7.84
N PRO A 353 16.44 -11.94 -7.90
CA PRO A 353 16.00 -12.69 -9.06
C PRO A 353 16.10 -11.81 -10.31
N GLN A 354 16.76 -12.30 -11.35
CA GLN A 354 16.71 -11.65 -12.64
C GLN A 354 15.39 -11.97 -13.31
N LYS A 355 14.88 -11.05 -14.13
CA LYS A 355 13.58 -11.19 -14.77
C LYS A 355 13.76 -11.12 -16.27
N TYR A 356 13.20 -12.07 -16.99
CA TYR A 356 13.27 -12.08 -18.45
C TYR A 356 11.88 -12.27 -19.03
N LEU A 357 11.50 -11.39 -19.94
CA LEU A 357 10.39 -11.66 -20.85
C LEU A 357 10.96 -12.44 -22.03
N VAL A 358 10.40 -13.61 -22.30
CA VAL A 358 10.94 -14.59 -23.24
C VAL A 358 9.86 -14.98 -24.24
N THR A 359 10.23 -14.99 -25.52
CA THR A 359 9.45 -15.54 -26.63
C THR A 359 10.23 -16.69 -27.27
N SER A 360 9.65 -17.36 -28.26
CA SER A 360 10.36 -18.38 -29.05
C SER A 360 11.59 -17.86 -29.83
N LYS A 361 11.78 -16.54 -29.95
CA LYS A 361 12.86 -15.93 -30.73
C LYS A 361 13.90 -15.22 -29.88
N GLU A 362 13.49 -14.54 -28.82
CA GLU A 362 14.40 -13.71 -28.02
C GLU A 362 13.97 -13.60 -26.57
N ALA A 363 14.85 -13.00 -25.78
CA ALA A 363 14.59 -12.64 -24.39
C ALA A 363 15.09 -11.23 -24.13
N ILE A 364 14.33 -10.46 -23.35
CA ILE A 364 14.75 -9.16 -22.84
C ILE A 364 14.89 -9.19 -21.32
N ASP A 365 15.95 -8.55 -20.82
CA ASP A 365 16.22 -8.41 -19.38
C ASP A 365 15.36 -7.29 -18.78
N LEU A 366 14.42 -7.69 -17.91
CA LEU A 366 13.52 -6.83 -17.14
C LEU A 366 13.95 -6.74 -15.67
N THR A 367 15.18 -7.09 -15.31
CA THR A 367 15.67 -7.07 -13.91
C THR A 367 15.61 -5.68 -13.28
N ARG A 368 15.64 -4.62 -14.07
CA ARG A 368 15.48 -3.24 -13.58
C ARG A 368 14.03 -2.86 -13.30
N SER A 369 13.08 -3.66 -13.77
CA SER A 369 11.67 -3.47 -13.53
C SER A 369 11.26 -4.09 -12.21
N PHE A 370 10.41 -3.38 -11.45
CA PHE A 370 9.96 -3.85 -10.15
C PHE A 370 8.84 -4.91 -10.30
N ASP A 371 8.50 -5.60 -9.21
CA ASP A 371 7.79 -6.91 -9.18
C ASP A 371 6.34 -6.93 -9.69
N LYS A 372 5.91 -5.97 -10.50
CA LYS A 372 4.52 -5.86 -10.93
C LYS A 372 4.45 -5.79 -12.44
N PHE A 373 3.83 -6.81 -13.01
CA PHE A 373 3.54 -6.94 -14.43
C PHE A 373 2.07 -7.33 -14.60
N ILE A 374 1.43 -6.81 -15.64
CA ILE A 374 0.12 -7.26 -16.10
C ILE A 374 0.10 -7.34 -17.63
N CYS A 375 -0.74 -8.21 -18.16
CA CYS A 375 -1.09 -8.20 -19.59
C CYS A 375 -2.36 -7.35 -19.76
N GLY A 376 -2.34 -6.41 -20.70
CA GLY A 376 -3.50 -5.59 -21.01
C GLY A 376 -3.30 -4.83 -22.31
N ASN A 377 -4.39 -4.32 -22.88
CA ASN A 377 -4.37 -3.50 -24.09
C ASN A 377 -4.53 -2.03 -23.70
N ILE A 378 -3.52 -1.18 -23.91
CA ILE A 378 -3.56 0.23 -23.47
C ILE A 378 -3.80 1.23 -24.60
N ASP A 379 -3.78 0.82 -25.86
CA ASP A 379 -3.86 1.73 -27.01
C ASP A 379 -5.08 1.52 -27.94
N ASP A 380 -5.98 0.59 -27.56
CA ASP A 380 -7.20 0.23 -28.30
C ASP A 380 -6.95 -0.43 -29.67
N ASP A 381 -5.75 -0.95 -29.90
CA ASP A 381 -5.46 -1.77 -31.08
C ASP A 381 -5.88 -3.25 -30.84
N PRO A 382 -5.64 -4.21 -31.76
CA PRO A 382 -5.98 -5.61 -31.53
C PRO A 382 -4.90 -6.42 -30.78
N GLU A 383 -3.76 -5.81 -30.49
CA GLU A 383 -2.60 -6.41 -29.83
C GLU A 383 -2.67 -6.17 -28.31
N TYR A 384 -1.76 -6.79 -27.57
CA TYR A 384 -1.76 -6.74 -26.11
C TYR A 384 -0.33 -6.55 -25.62
N GLU A 385 -0.18 -5.76 -24.57
CA GLU A 385 1.13 -5.40 -24.05
C GLU A 385 1.38 -6.06 -22.70
N LEU A 386 2.64 -6.45 -22.46
CA LEU A 386 3.14 -6.61 -21.11
C LEU A 386 3.41 -5.22 -20.53
N ILE A 387 2.71 -4.87 -19.46
CA ILE A 387 2.86 -3.58 -18.79
C ILE A 387 3.61 -3.79 -17.49
N SER A 388 4.72 -3.07 -17.32
CA SER A 388 5.52 -3.06 -16.10
C SER A 388 5.39 -1.72 -15.36
N LEU A 389 5.45 -1.80 -14.03
CA LEU A 389 5.47 -0.63 -13.17
C LEU A 389 6.77 -0.62 -12.35
N ASP A 390 7.60 0.37 -12.63
CA ASP A 390 8.93 0.52 -12.07
C ASP A 390 8.93 1.60 -10.99
N TYR A 391 9.72 1.42 -9.92
CA TYR A 391 9.82 2.38 -8.82
C TYR A 391 11.26 2.76 -8.54
N GLY A 392 11.56 4.05 -8.48
CA GLY A 392 12.92 4.50 -8.17
C GLY A 392 12.93 5.61 -7.13
N PRO A 393 13.51 5.43 -5.93
CA PRO A 393 13.91 6.55 -5.10
C PRO A 393 15.12 7.22 -5.74
N THR A 394 14.90 8.25 -6.56
CA THR A 394 15.99 9.11 -7.03
C THR A 394 16.12 10.30 -6.08
N SER A 395 17.08 10.23 -5.16
CA SER A 395 17.59 11.38 -4.40
C SER A 395 16.52 12.26 -3.70
N GLY A 396 15.51 11.63 -3.08
CA GLY A 396 14.47 12.35 -2.32
C GLY A 396 13.25 12.78 -3.15
N LEU A 397 13.20 12.44 -4.43
CA LEU A 397 12.00 12.50 -5.26
C LEU A 397 11.48 11.07 -5.46
N PHE A 398 10.19 10.88 -5.24
CA PHE A 398 9.53 9.64 -5.60
C PHE A 398 9.25 9.67 -7.10
N THR A 399 9.70 8.65 -7.81
CA THR A 399 9.46 8.49 -9.25
C THR A 399 8.98 7.08 -9.52
N PHE A 400 8.09 6.94 -10.50
CA PHE A 400 7.68 5.65 -11.01
C PHE A 400 7.69 5.64 -12.54
N GLY A 401 8.03 4.51 -13.13
CA GLY A 401 8.01 4.29 -14.58
C GLY A 401 6.86 3.38 -14.96
N VAL A 402 6.22 3.65 -16.09
CA VAL A 402 5.35 2.69 -16.76
C VAL A 402 6.00 2.35 -18.09
N SER A 403 6.22 1.07 -18.33
CA SER A 403 6.70 0.58 -19.62
C SER A 403 5.70 -0.43 -20.18
N ALA A 404 5.47 -0.41 -21.48
CA ALA A 404 4.62 -1.35 -22.19
C ALA A 404 5.44 -2.00 -23.31
N TYR A 405 5.43 -3.34 -23.33
CA TYR A 405 6.15 -4.15 -24.29
C TYR A 405 5.13 -4.88 -25.17
N ASP A 406 5.20 -4.62 -26.46
CA ASP A 406 4.47 -5.35 -27.49
C ASP A 406 5.28 -6.58 -27.93
N VAL A 407 4.58 -7.62 -28.38
CA VAL A 407 5.15 -8.85 -28.91
C VAL A 407 4.58 -9.13 -30.30
N ASP A 408 5.23 -8.60 -31.33
CA ASP A 408 4.85 -8.83 -32.73
C ASP A 408 5.65 -10.01 -33.30
N ASN A 409 4.93 -11.08 -33.66
CA ASN A 409 5.50 -12.29 -34.26
C ASN A 409 6.69 -12.87 -33.44
N GLY A 410 6.62 -12.77 -32.12
CA GLY A 410 7.66 -13.23 -31.20
C GLY A 410 8.87 -12.30 -31.07
N GLU A 411 8.86 -11.11 -31.69
CA GLU A 411 9.83 -10.05 -31.42
C GLU A 411 9.29 -9.13 -30.33
N ILE A 412 10.09 -8.84 -29.31
CA ILE A 412 9.69 -8.06 -28.15
C ILE A 412 10.12 -6.60 -28.35
N ASN A 413 9.14 -5.71 -28.45
CA ASN A 413 9.37 -4.29 -28.68
C ASN A 413 8.97 -3.48 -27.44
N LEU A 414 9.89 -2.67 -26.92
CA LEU A 414 9.50 -1.61 -25.97
C LEU A 414 8.76 -0.52 -26.76
N GLU A 415 7.44 -0.51 -26.66
CA GLU A 415 6.60 0.41 -27.43
C GLU A 415 6.46 1.76 -26.72
N TYR A 416 6.16 1.70 -25.41
CA TYR A 416 6.00 2.89 -24.58
C TYR A 416 6.83 2.78 -23.31
N SER A 417 7.48 3.88 -22.93
CA SER A 417 8.09 4.01 -21.60
C SER A 417 8.03 5.45 -21.15
N ARG A 418 7.53 5.68 -19.94
CA ARG A 418 7.43 7.01 -19.37
C ARG A 418 7.67 6.98 -17.87
N ILE A 419 8.43 7.95 -17.38
CA ILE A 419 8.66 8.20 -15.96
C ILE A 419 7.75 9.34 -15.50
N PHE A 420 7.14 9.14 -14.34
CA PHE A 420 6.23 10.06 -13.68
C PHE A 420 6.83 10.54 -12.35
N PHE A 421 6.55 11.81 -12.04
CA PHE A 421 7.04 12.51 -10.85
C PHE A 421 5.84 12.99 -10.03
N PRO A 422 5.20 12.10 -9.27
CA PRO A 422 3.96 12.50 -8.62
C PRO A 422 4.29 13.32 -7.35
N GLU A 423 3.34 14.14 -6.90
CA GLU A 423 3.59 15.14 -5.84
C GLU A 423 3.82 14.52 -4.46
N SER A 424 3.58 13.22 -4.29
CA SER A 424 3.66 12.52 -3.00
C SER A 424 4.14 11.09 -3.18
N PHE A 425 4.44 10.41 -2.07
CA PHE A 425 4.65 8.97 -2.08
C PHE A 425 3.31 8.26 -2.20
N TYR A 426 3.24 7.28 -3.10
CA TYR A 426 2.05 6.47 -3.31
C TYR A 426 2.42 5.00 -3.19
N ASN A 427 1.65 4.23 -2.42
CA ASN A 427 1.68 2.78 -2.61
C ASN A 427 0.87 2.51 -3.88
N MET A 428 1.48 1.90 -4.90
CA MET A 428 0.75 1.58 -6.12
C MET A 428 0.95 0.15 -6.58
N LYS A 429 -0.06 -0.33 -7.30
CA LYS A 429 -0.15 -1.71 -7.76
C LYS A 429 -0.76 -1.70 -9.16
N LEU A 430 -0.12 -2.36 -10.12
CA LEU A 430 -0.78 -2.63 -11.40
C LEU A 430 -1.98 -3.56 -11.17
N ILE A 431 -3.10 -3.21 -11.78
CA ILE A 431 -4.33 -3.98 -11.72
C ILE A 431 -4.91 -4.14 -13.13
N PRO A 432 -5.49 -5.32 -13.46
CA PRO A 432 -6.33 -5.43 -14.63
C PRO A 432 -7.62 -4.62 -14.42
N LEU A 433 -8.13 -4.05 -15.51
CA LEU A 433 -9.40 -3.33 -15.58
C LEU A 433 -10.36 -4.05 -16.55
N ASP A 434 -11.60 -3.59 -16.62
CA ASP A 434 -12.59 -4.11 -17.57
C ASP A 434 -12.13 -3.96 -19.02
N ASN A 435 -12.61 -4.86 -19.90
CA ASN A 435 -12.24 -4.92 -21.32
C ASN A 435 -10.74 -5.10 -21.57
N ASP A 436 -10.09 -5.90 -20.72
CA ASP A 436 -8.66 -6.18 -20.77
C ASP A 436 -7.75 -4.95 -20.71
N LYS A 437 -8.25 -3.84 -20.16
CA LYS A 437 -7.47 -2.62 -19.96
C LYS A 437 -6.56 -2.78 -18.74
N ALA A 438 -5.59 -1.87 -18.63
CA ALA A 438 -4.65 -1.84 -17.52
C ALA A 438 -4.77 -0.54 -16.71
N GLY A 439 -4.59 -0.67 -15.40
CA GLY A 439 -4.62 0.46 -14.49
C GLY A 439 -3.60 0.34 -13.37
N ILE A 440 -3.44 1.44 -12.64
CA ILE A 440 -2.63 1.53 -11.44
C ILE A 440 -3.58 1.85 -10.29
N LEU A 441 -3.73 0.90 -9.37
CA LEU A 441 -4.35 1.16 -8.08
C LEU A 441 -3.37 2.00 -7.26
N VAL A 442 -3.80 3.19 -6.87
CA VAL A 442 -3.00 4.12 -6.08
C VAL A 442 -3.62 4.25 -4.69
N GLN A 443 -2.88 3.81 -3.68
CA GLN A 443 -3.24 4.01 -2.28
C GLN A 443 -2.42 5.17 -1.72
N ILE A 444 -3.16 6.21 -1.34
CA ILE A 444 -2.61 7.41 -0.74
C ILE A 444 -2.68 7.24 0.77
N ASN A 445 -1.53 7.17 1.42
CA ASN A 445 -1.38 6.97 2.87
C ASN A 445 -1.76 8.23 3.68
N ASN A 446 -3.03 8.62 3.56
CA ASN A 446 -3.64 9.71 4.32
C ASN A 446 -4.60 9.13 5.37
N SER A 447 -5.14 9.98 6.23
CA SER A 447 -6.25 9.62 7.11
C SER A 447 -7.49 10.46 6.74
N PRO A 448 -8.51 9.87 6.08
CA PRO A 448 -8.64 8.45 5.71
C PRO A 448 -7.77 8.06 4.50
N THR A 449 -7.40 6.78 4.42
CA THR A 449 -6.72 6.21 3.25
C THR A 449 -7.63 6.39 2.05
N LYS A 450 -7.13 7.02 0.99
CA LYS A 450 -7.85 7.14 -0.27
C LYS A 450 -7.22 6.19 -1.28
N THR A 451 -8.05 5.36 -1.87
CA THR A 451 -7.70 4.54 -3.03
C THR A 451 -8.23 5.24 -4.28
N ASP A 452 -7.41 5.30 -5.33
CA ASP A 452 -7.79 5.80 -6.64
C ASP A 452 -7.34 4.81 -7.70
N ILE A 453 -7.98 4.83 -8.87
CA ILE A 453 -7.59 4.03 -10.02
C ILE A 453 -7.13 5.00 -11.11
N ILE A 454 -5.88 4.81 -11.53
CA ILE A 454 -5.31 5.52 -12.67
C ILE A 454 -5.39 4.59 -13.87
N ASN A 455 -6.14 4.96 -14.89
CA ASN A 455 -6.15 4.26 -16.18
C ASN A 455 -4.84 4.55 -16.91
N ILE A 456 -4.30 3.53 -17.57
CA ILE A 456 -3.17 3.65 -18.49
C ILE A 456 -3.74 3.63 -19.90
N THR A 457 -3.55 4.71 -20.67
CA THR A 457 -4.02 4.81 -22.06
C THR A 457 -2.95 5.41 -22.97
N ILE A 458 -3.06 5.17 -24.27
CA ILE A 458 -2.27 5.85 -25.29
C ILE A 458 -3.14 6.88 -26.02
N GLU A 459 -2.69 8.14 -26.05
CA GLU A 459 -3.31 9.20 -26.86
C GLU A 459 -2.23 9.89 -27.70
N ASP A 460 -2.45 9.97 -29.01
CA ASP A 460 -1.50 10.56 -29.97
C ASP A 460 -0.06 9.99 -29.87
N GLY A 461 0.05 8.68 -29.63
CA GLY A 461 1.32 7.96 -29.47
C GLY A 461 2.05 8.27 -28.16
N LYS A 462 1.33 8.76 -27.14
CA LYS A 462 1.89 9.07 -25.83
C LYS A 462 1.16 8.29 -24.74
N LEU A 463 1.92 7.75 -23.80
CA LEU A 463 1.37 7.16 -22.58
C LEU A 463 0.80 8.25 -21.67
N ILE A 464 -0.51 8.18 -21.44
CA ILE A 464 -1.31 9.06 -20.60
C ILE A 464 -1.80 8.26 -19.40
N LEU A 465 -1.75 8.90 -18.23
CA LEU A 465 -2.33 8.39 -17.00
C LEU A 465 -3.53 9.24 -16.65
N THR A 466 -4.72 8.66 -16.46
CA THR A 466 -5.94 9.41 -16.10
C THR A 466 -6.60 8.83 -14.85
N CYS A 467 -7.01 9.68 -13.92
CA CYS A 467 -7.88 9.27 -12.82
C CYS A 467 -9.25 8.77 -13.34
N GLY A 468 -10.00 8.05 -12.50
CA GLY A 468 -11.35 7.58 -12.86
C GLY A 468 -12.36 8.68 -13.22
N ASP A 469 -12.08 9.94 -12.87
CA ASP A 469 -12.87 11.12 -13.30
C ASP A 469 -12.43 11.72 -14.65
N GLY A 470 -11.43 11.11 -15.31
CA GLY A 470 -10.83 11.56 -16.56
C GLY A 470 -9.76 12.63 -16.39
N THR A 471 -9.42 13.04 -15.16
CA THR A 471 -8.35 14.00 -14.92
C THR A 471 -7.00 13.35 -15.20
N GLU A 472 -6.22 13.95 -16.11
CA GLU A 472 -4.85 13.49 -16.36
C GLU A 472 -4.00 13.60 -15.09
N VAL A 473 -3.39 12.49 -14.68
CA VAL A 473 -2.41 12.40 -13.60
C VAL A 473 -1.08 12.96 -14.11
N SER A 474 -1.08 14.27 -14.26
CA SER A 474 0.05 15.12 -14.66
C SER A 474 0.60 14.93 -16.09
N SER A 475 0.37 15.93 -16.93
CA SER A 475 1.25 16.31 -18.04
C SER A 475 2.49 17.03 -17.48
N TRP A 476 3.39 16.31 -16.80
CA TRP A 476 4.63 16.90 -16.28
C TRP A 476 5.85 16.14 -16.81
N GLY A 477 6.59 16.80 -17.71
CA GLY A 477 7.87 16.36 -18.27
C GLY A 477 7.89 16.31 -19.80
N GLU A 478 8.20 17.45 -20.43
CA GLU A 478 9.27 17.48 -21.44
C GLU A 478 10.61 17.61 -20.73
#